data_AF-A0A4S4HF88-F1
#
_entry.id   AF-A0A4S4HF88-F1
#
_cell.length_a   1.000
_cell.length_b   1.000
_cell.length_c   1.000
_cell.angle_alpha   90.00
_cell.angle_beta   90.00
_cell.angle_gamma   90.00
#
_symmetry.space_group_name_H-M   'P 1'
#
loop_
_entity.id
_entity.type
_entity.pdbx_description
1 polymer ?
#
loop_
_entity_poly.entity_id
_entity_poly.type
_entity_poly.pdbx_seq_one_letter_code
_entity_poly.pdbx_strand_id
1 'polypeptide(L)'
;MTEFNYCEKEKLRTLLNRFYSGNTTLAEEKHLLELLDADSCSDDFKSDRDIISMLAIGGRMPCGFRDDIIKDVRHMARRSRFKRIFVATMSVAASIAIVAVSWSYAVRTSERPRINRPSTPENAILQARQALMSISRELNDVEILMPEHEELLNRMVVNNEVEMDEFMIEVNDSCMSGSGALPIEKD
;
A
#
# COMPACT_ATOMS: atom_id res chain seq x y z
N MET A 1 1.62 65.64 -9.07
CA MET A 1 0.48 64.95 -9.69
C MET A 1 0.81 64.75 -11.16
N THR A 2 1.38 63.59 -11.48
CA THR A 2 1.84 63.24 -12.83
C THR A 2 0.69 62.61 -13.59
N GLU A 3 0.16 63.30 -14.59
CA GLU A 3 -0.79 62.76 -15.55
C GLU A 3 -0.08 61.68 -16.38
N PHE A 4 -0.20 60.43 -15.96
CA PHE A 4 0.22 59.31 -16.77
C PHE A 4 -0.71 59.23 -17.98
N ASN A 5 -0.15 59.38 -19.18
CA ASN A 5 -0.90 59.50 -20.42
C ASN A 5 -1.76 58.26 -20.66
N TYR A 6 -3.06 58.43 -20.94
CA TYR A 6 -4.02 57.33 -21.08
C TYR A 6 -3.56 56.28 -22.12
N CYS A 7 -2.92 56.74 -23.21
CA CYS A 7 -2.36 55.88 -24.25
C CYS A 7 -1.20 54.98 -23.75
N GLU A 8 -0.39 55.45 -22.80
CA GLU A 8 0.69 54.64 -22.23
C GLU A 8 0.14 53.57 -21.28
N LYS A 9 -0.92 53.89 -20.53
CA LYS A 9 -1.60 52.89 -19.67
C LYS A 9 -2.20 51.73 -20.49
N GLU A 10 -2.81 52.02 -21.64
CA GLU A 10 -3.37 50.98 -22.51
C GLU A 10 -2.28 50.09 -23.13
N LYS A 11 -1.15 50.69 -23.54
CA LYS A 11 0.01 49.93 -24.02
C LYS A 11 0.56 49.01 -22.94
N LEU A 12 0.68 49.51 -21.70
CA LEU A 12 1.13 48.72 -20.55
C LEU A 12 0.20 47.55 -20.26
N ARG A 13 -1.12 47.78 -20.24
CA ARG A 13 -2.12 46.70 -20.08
C ARG A 13 -2.02 45.63 -21.16
N THR A 14 -1.82 46.05 -22.40
CA THR A 14 -1.66 45.13 -23.53
C THR A 14 -0.40 44.27 -23.37
N LEU A 15 0.70 44.88 -22.92
CA LEU A 15 1.96 44.19 -22.66
C LEU A 15 1.85 43.21 -21.48
N LEU A 16 1.18 43.60 -20.39
CA LEU A 16 0.87 42.75 -19.24
C LEU A 16 0.03 41.53 -19.63
N ASN A 17 -1.04 41.74 -20.42
CA ASN A 17 -1.86 40.62 -20.90
C ASN A 17 -1.03 39.64 -21.74
N ARG A 18 -0.12 40.14 -22.59
CA ARG A 18 0.79 39.28 -23.35
C ARG A 18 1.79 38.55 -22.46
N PHE A 19 2.29 39.20 -21.41
CA PHE A 19 3.20 38.60 -20.43
C PHE A 19 2.53 37.44 -19.70
N TYR A 20 1.32 37.65 -19.16
CA TYR A 20 0.55 36.58 -18.50
C TYR A 20 0.15 35.45 -19.46
N SER A 21 0.04 35.74 -20.76
CA SER A 21 -0.21 34.73 -21.79
C SER A 21 1.05 33.97 -22.22
N GLY A 22 2.24 34.35 -21.74
CA GLY A 22 3.53 33.75 -22.14
C GLY A 22 3.94 34.07 -23.58
N ASN A 23 3.36 35.11 -24.20
CA ASN A 23 3.61 35.51 -25.59
C ASN A 23 4.54 36.72 -25.70
N THR A 24 5.36 36.95 -24.68
CA THR A 24 6.36 38.03 -24.63
C THR A 24 7.74 37.53 -25.02
N THR A 25 8.51 38.43 -25.61
CA THR A 25 9.95 38.25 -25.83
C THR A 25 10.75 38.80 -24.65
N LEU A 26 11.99 38.35 -24.49
CA LEU A 26 12.87 38.81 -23.42
C LEU A 26 13.12 40.34 -23.47
N ALA A 27 13.14 40.94 -24.67
CA ALA A 27 13.25 42.38 -24.83
C ALA A 27 11.99 43.12 -24.34
N GLU A 28 10.80 42.59 -24.63
CA GLU A 28 9.53 43.13 -24.14
C GLU A 28 9.40 43.02 -22.62
N GLU A 29 9.90 41.94 -22.00
CA GLU A 29 9.89 41.74 -20.55
C GLU A 29 10.81 42.73 -19.82
N LYS A 30 12.00 42.99 -20.37
CA LYS A 30 12.90 44.03 -19.84
C LYS A 30 12.23 45.41 -19.92
N HIS A 31 11.60 45.70 -21.05
CA HIS A 31 10.87 46.97 -21.21
C HIS A 31 9.68 47.07 -20.26
N LEU A 32 8.96 45.97 -20.01
CA LEU A 32 7.88 45.91 -19.03
C LEU A 32 8.39 46.20 -17.61
N LEU A 33 9.54 45.65 -17.24
CA LEU A 33 10.19 45.93 -15.96
C LEU A 33 10.57 47.41 -15.84
N GLU A 34 11.19 48.01 -16.87
CA GLU A 34 11.52 49.44 -16.89
C GLU A 34 10.28 50.34 -16.73
N LEU A 35 9.17 49.98 -17.37
CA LEU A 35 7.90 50.71 -17.27
C LEU A 35 7.24 50.59 -15.89
N LEU A 36 7.40 49.44 -15.23
CA LEU A 36 6.85 49.18 -13.89
C LEU A 36 7.73 49.73 -12.77
N ASP A 37 9.04 49.88 -13.01
CA ASP A 37 10.01 50.40 -12.05
C ASP A 37 10.05 51.94 -12.03
N ALA A 38 9.53 52.60 -13.07
CA ALA A 38 9.38 54.05 -13.09
C ALA A 38 8.47 54.53 -11.93
N ASP A 39 8.95 55.51 -11.14
CA ASP A 39 8.23 56.12 -10.00
C ASP A 39 6.85 56.70 -10.35
N SER A 40 6.54 56.80 -11.64
CA SER A 40 5.27 57.26 -12.20
C SER A 40 4.21 56.16 -12.28
N CYS A 41 4.51 54.90 -11.95
CA CYS A 41 3.56 53.79 -12.10
C CYS A 41 2.22 54.04 -11.35
N SER A 42 1.11 53.91 -12.08
CA SER A 42 -0.26 54.09 -11.54
C SER A 42 -0.50 53.12 -10.38
N ASP A 43 -1.29 53.54 -9.39
CA ASP A 43 -1.66 52.70 -8.24
C ASP A 43 -2.29 51.37 -8.67
N ASP A 44 -2.96 51.37 -9.83
CA ASP A 44 -3.61 50.22 -10.46
C ASP A 44 -2.66 49.06 -10.80
N PHE A 45 -1.37 49.32 -10.97
CA PHE A 45 -0.38 48.32 -11.42
C PHE A 45 0.62 47.92 -10.32
N LYS A 46 0.42 48.38 -9.08
CA LYS A 46 1.33 48.04 -7.97
C LYS A 46 1.39 46.54 -7.70
N SER A 47 0.25 45.86 -7.74
CA SER A 47 0.20 44.40 -7.56
C SER A 47 0.98 43.66 -8.65
N ASP A 48 0.84 44.10 -9.90
CA ASP A 48 1.51 43.48 -11.04
C ASP A 48 3.03 43.70 -10.96
N ARG A 49 3.45 44.89 -10.54
CA ARG A 49 4.86 45.19 -10.26
C ARG A 49 5.42 44.27 -9.18
N ASP A 50 4.71 44.05 -8.08
CA ASP A 50 5.19 43.19 -6.99
C ASP A 50 5.33 41.73 -7.47
N ILE A 51 4.38 41.22 -8.24
CA ILE A 51 4.45 39.87 -8.84
C ILE A 51 5.64 39.77 -9.80
N ILE A 52 5.76 40.71 -10.73
CA ILE A 52 6.78 40.68 -11.78
C ILE A 52 8.17 40.89 -11.18
N SER A 53 8.31 41.75 -10.17
CA SER A 53 9.59 41.93 -9.46
C SER A 53 9.99 40.67 -8.70
N MET A 54 9.06 39.97 -8.04
CA MET A 54 9.36 38.67 -7.41
C MET A 54 9.83 37.62 -8.43
N LEU A 55 9.21 37.60 -9.62
CA LEU A 55 9.61 36.71 -10.71
C LEU A 55 10.96 37.10 -11.32
N ALA A 56 11.22 38.39 -11.52
CA ALA A 56 12.44 38.93 -12.09
C ALA A 56 13.65 38.83 -11.15
N ILE A 57 13.41 38.95 -9.83
CA ILE A 57 14.41 38.66 -8.79
C ILE A 57 14.85 37.20 -8.87
N GLY A 58 14.09 36.34 -9.58
CA GLY A 58 14.57 35.08 -10.11
C GLY A 58 15.34 34.34 -9.05
N GLY A 59 14.63 33.96 -7.98
CA GLY A 59 15.24 33.46 -6.75
C GLY A 59 16.44 32.58 -7.09
N ARG A 60 17.63 33.02 -6.64
CA ARG A 60 18.91 32.42 -7.05
C ARG A 60 18.77 30.92 -7.01
N MET A 61 18.76 30.31 -8.19
CA MET A 61 18.61 28.87 -8.28
C MET A 61 19.76 28.24 -7.49
N PRO A 62 19.49 27.36 -6.51
CA PRO A 62 20.55 26.77 -5.69
C PRO A 62 21.63 26.18 -6.62
N CYS A 63 22.88 26.49 -6.32
CA CYS A 63 24.00 25.92 -7.06
C CYS A 63 23.90 24.39 -7.02
N GLY A 64 23.91 23.75 -8.19
CA GLY A 64 23.74 22.29 -8.33
C GLY A 64 22.32 21.81 -8.61
N PHE A 65 21.28 22.64 -8.48
CA PHE A 65 19.89 22.21 -8.74
C PHE A 65 19.68 21.66 -10.16
N ARG A 66 20.35 22.26 -11.15
CA ARG A 66 20.32 21.77 -12.53
C ARG A 66 20.95 20.39 -12.65
N ASP A 67 22.06 20.16 -11.96
CA ASP A 67 22.77 18.88 -11.98
C ASP A 67 21.98 17.80 -11.24
N ASP A 68 21.30 18.16 -10.16
CA ASP A 68 20.40 17.28 -9.41
C ASP A 68 19.19 16.86 -10.26
N ILE A 69 18.55 17.78 -10.97
CA ILE A 69 17.47 17.44 -11.91
C ILE A 69 17.98 16.49 -13.00
N ILE A 70 19.14 16.79 -13.59
CA ILE A 70 19.72 15.93 -14.64
C ILE A 70 20.01 14.53 -14.10
N LYS A 71 20.52 14.45 -12.87
CA LYS A 71 20.80 13.20 -12.18
C LYS A 71 19.51 12.42 -11.92
N ASP A 72 18.46 13.06 -11.42
CA ASP A 72 17.18 12.43 -11.14
C ASP A 72 16.48 11.92 -12.41
N VAL A 73 16.43 12.74 -13.47
CA VAL A 73 15.89 12.33 -14.76
C VAL A 73 16.65 11.11 -15.30
N ARG A 74 17.98 11.10 -15.15
CA ARG A 74 18.82 9.96 -15.56
C ARG A 74 18.56 8.71 -14.72
N HIS A 75 18.33 8.85 -13.41
CA HIS A 75 17.97 7.74 -12.53
C HIS A 75 16.59 7.16 -12.89
N MET A 76 15.60 8.01 -13.16
CA MET A 76 14.26 7.58 -13.61
C MET A 76 14.32 6.80 -14.93
N ALA A 77 15.11 7.29 -15.90
CA ALA A 77 15.30 6.62 -17.19
C ALA A 77 16.02 5.27 -17.06
N ARG A 78 16.97 5.14 -16.12
CA ARG A 78 17.65 3.86 -15.83
C ARG A 78 16.70 2.87 -15.15
N ARG A 79 15.92 3.31 -14.16
CA ARG A 79 14.97 2.45 -13.43
C ARG A 79 13.90 1.86 -14.35
N SER A 80 13.40 2.64 -15.30
CA SER A 80 12.44 2.17 -16.32
C SER A 80 13.02 1.05 -17.19
N ARG A 81 14.28 1.21 -17.65
CA ARG A 81 14.98 0.17 -18.43
C ARG A 81 15.21 -1.10 -17.63
N PHE A 82 15.62 -0.98 -16.37
CA PHE A 82 15.77 -2.13 -15.48
C PHE A 82 14.46 -2.89 -15.26
N LYS A 83 13.33 -2.19 -15.07
CA LYS A 83 12.02 -2.85 -14.96
C LYS A 83 11.68 -3.66 -16.21
N ARG A 84 11.94 -3.13 -17.41
CA ARG A 84 11.67 -3.87 -18.67
C ARG A 84 12.54 -5.12 -18.80
N ILE A 85 13.83 -5.02 -18.48
CA ILE A 85 14.76 -6.16 -18.53
C ILE A 85 14.38 -7.21 -17.47
N PHE A 86 13.98 -6.77 -16.27
CA PHE A 86 13.55 -7.66 -15.20
C PHE A 86 12.25 -8.41 -15.55
N VAL A 87 11.28 -7.71 -16.15
CA VAL A 87 10.04 -8.35 -16.64
C VAL A 87 10.34 -9.36 -17.75
N ALA A 88 11.24 -9.04 -18.69
CA ALA A 88 11.62 -9.95 -19.77
C ALA A 88 12.38 -11.19 -19.26
N THR A 89 13.19 -11.06 -18.21
CA THR A 89 13.93 -12.20 -17.63
C THR A 89 13.02 -13.07 -16.75
N MET A 90 12.04 -12.49 -16.06
CA MET A 90 11.06 -13.23 -15.29
C MET A 90 10.18 -14.16 -16.14
N SER A 91 9.83 -13.76 -17.38
CA SER A 91 9.05 -14.64 -18.28
C SER A 91 9.84 -15.89 -18.70
N VAL A 92 11.15 -15.73 -18.95
CA VAL A 92 12.05 -16.84 -19.26
C VAL A 92 12.23 -17.75 -18.03
N ALA A 93 12.40 -17.16 -16.84
CA ALA A 93 12.51 -17.94 -15.61
C ALA A 93 11.23 -18.76 -15.33
N ALA A 94 10.05 -18.18 -15.57
CA ALA A 94 8.77 -18.86 -15.39
C ALA A 94 8.59 -20.07 -16.32
N SER A 95 9.00 -19.98 -17.58
CA SER A 95 8.90 -21.12 -18.52
C SER A 95 9.80 -22.28 -18.09
N ILE A 96 11.03 -21.98 -17.66
CA ILE A 96 11.97 -22.98 -17.14
C ILE A 96 11.41 -23.63 -15.87
N ALA A 97 10.82 -22.84 -14.97
CA ALA A 97 10.22 -23.35 -13.74
C ALA A 97 9.05 -24.32 -14.03
N ILE A 98 8.18 -24.01 -14.99
CA ILE A 98 7.06 -24.89 -15.37
C ILE A 98 7.60 -26.23 -15.90
N VAL A 99 8.61 -26.20 -16.79
CA VAL A 99 9.22 -27.42 -17.33
C VAL A 99 9.87 -28.25 -16.22
N ALA A 100 10.61 -27.61 -15.32
CA ALA A 100 11.28 -28.29 -14.20
C ALA A 100 10.27 -28.95 -13.23
N VAL A 101 9.18 -28.25 -12.91
CA VAL A 101 8.10 -28.79 -12.06
C VAL A 101 7.38 -29.94 -12.77
N SER A 102 7.06 -29.79 -14.05
CA SER A 102 6.41 -30.84 -14.84
C SER A 102 7.29 -32.10 -14.93
N TRP A 103 8.58 -31.93 -15.18
CA TRP A 103 9.55 -33.03 -15.20
C TRP A 103 9.67 -33.71 -13.84
N SER A 104 9.83 -32.92 -12.77
CA SER A 104 9.90 -33.47 -11.41
C SER A 104 8.63 -34.21 -11.02
N TYR A 105 7.46 -33.74 -11.48
CA TYR A 105 6.19 -34.41 -11.24
C TYR A 105 6.12 -35.72 -12.02
N ALA A 106 6.50 -35.72 -13.30
CA ALA A 106 6.52 -36.91 -14.14
C ALA A 106 7.39 -38.02 -13.51
N VAL A 107 8.64 -37.71 -13.13
CA VAL A 107 9.55 -38.66 -12.50
C VAL A 107 8.97 -39.25 -11.20
N ARG A 108 8.40 -38.40 -10.32
CA ARG A 108 7.79 -38.86 -9.07
C ARG A 108 6.53 -39.71 -9.27
N THR A 109 5.76 -39.45 -10.33
CA THR A 109 4.56 -40.25 -10.64
C THR A 109 4.89 -41.55 -11.38
N SER A 110 6.01 -41.62 -12.09
CA SER A 110 6.48 -42.86 -12.72
C SER A 110 6.88 -43.94 -11.71
N GLU A 111 7.29 -43.55 -10.51
CA GLU A 111 7.62 -44.48 -9.41
C GLU A 111 6.39 -44.93 -8.60
N ARG A 112 5.22 -44.31 -8.79
CA ARG A 112 4.01 -44.85 -8.16
C ARG A 112 3.64 -46.14 -8.90
N PRO A 113 3.60 -47.29 -8.22
CA PRO A 113 3.12 -48.52 -8.85
C PRO A 113 1.72 -48.20 -9.39
N ARG A 114 1.51 -48.46 -10.69
CA ARG A 114 0.19 -48.35 -11.31
C ARG A 114 -0.77 -49.06 -10.37
N ILE A 115 -1.60 -48.31 -9.63
CA ILE A 115 -2.63 -48.88 -8.78
C ILE A 115 -3.40 -49.78 -9.72
N ASN A 116 -3.32 -51.08 -9.48
CA ASN A 116 -3.78 -52.13 -10.38
C ASN A 116 -5.19 -51.77 -10.81
N ARG A 117 -5.33 -51.16 -11.98
CA ARG A 117 -6.63 -50.82 -12.54
C ARG A 117 -7.30 -52.17 -12.71
N PRO A 118 -8.37 -52.48 -11.94
CA PRO A 118 -8.92 -53.82 -11.95
C PRO A 118 -9.29 -54.12 -13.40
N SER A 119 -8.58 -55.08 -13.98
CA SER A 119 -8.57 -55.30 -15.43
C SER A 119 -9.90 -55.91 -15.91
N THR A 120 -10.74 -56.32 -14.97
CA THR A 120 -12.07 -56.84 -15.19
C THR A 120 -13.05 -56.17 -14.20
N PRO A 121 -14.30 -55.89 -14.62
CA PRO A 121 -15.30 -55.24 -13.76
C PRO A 121 -15.62 -56.07 -12.52
N GLU A 122 -15.50 -57.39 -12.60
CA GLU A 122 -15.72 -58.32 -11.50
C GLU A 122 -14.72 -58.11 -10.34
N ASN A 123 -13.44 -57.88 -10.65
CA ASN A 123 -12.42 -57.60 -9.65
C ASN A 123 -12.61 -56.24 -8.95
N ALA A 124 -13.17 -55.26 -9.67
CA ALA A 124 -13.49 -53.95 -9.09
C ALA A 124 -14.60 -54.06 -8.03
N ILE A 125 -15.61 -54.89 -8.29
CA ILE A 125 -16.71 -55.14 -7.35
C ILE A 125 -16.18 -55.87 -6.10
N LEU A 126 -15.27 -56.84 -6.27
CA LEU A 126 -14.66 -57.54 -5.14
C LEU A 126 -13.83 -56.61 -4.25
N GLN A 127 -13.01 -55.73 -4.82
CA GLN A 127 -12.24 -54.74 -4.05
C GLN A 127 -13.14 -53.71 -3.37
N ALA A 128 -14.17 -53.23 -4.06
CA ALA A 128 -15.15 -52.31 -3.47
C ALA A 128 -15.87 -52.96 -2.27
N ARG A 129 -16.25 -54.24 -2.39
CA ARG A 129 -16.87 -54.99 -1.29
C ARG A 129 -15.93 -55.16 -0.10
N GLN A 130 -14.65 -55.41 -0.34
CA GLN A 130 -13.65 -55.50 0.73
C GLN A 130 -13.47 -54.16 1.45
N ALA A 131 -13.41 -53.05 0.71
CA ALA A 131 -13.32 -51.70 1.28
C ALA A 131 -14.57 -51.33 2.10
N LEU A 132 -15.77 -51.69 1.62
CA LEU A 132 -17.01 -51.46 2.37
C LEU A 132 -17.09 -52.31 3.63
N MET A 133 -16.61 -53.57 3.58
CA MET A 133 -16.51 -54.44 4.75
C MET A 133 -15.54 -53.88 5.80
N SER A 134 -14.40 -53.32 5.39
CA SER A 134 -13.47 -52.70 6.34
C SER A 134 -14.06 -51.46 7.01
N ILE A 135 -14.71 -50.59 6.25
CA ILE A 135 -15.40 -49.41 6.79
C ILE A 135 -16.53 -49.84 7.73
N SER A 136 -17.31 -50.85 7.35
CA SER A 136 -18.40 -51.35 8.20
C SER A 136 -17.89 -51.94 9.52
N ARG A 137 -16.75 -52.64 9.50
CA ARG A 137 -16.12 -53.17 10.71
C ARG A 137 -15.62 -52.02 11.60
N GLU A 138 -14.95 -51.03 11.02
CA GLU A 138 -14.46 -49.86 11.78
C GLU A 138 -15.61 -49.06 12.40
N LEU A 139 -16.73 -48.86 11.69
CA LEU A 139 -17.91 -48.16 12.24
C LEU A 139 -18.59 -48.96 13.36
N ASN A 140 -18.64 -50.28 13.25
CA ASN A 140 -19.19 -51.14 14.29
C ASN A 140 -18.29 -51.20 15.53
N ASP A 141 -16.97 -51.09 15.35
CA ASP A 141 -16.03 -51.00 16.48
C ASP A 141 -16.12 -49.63 17.18
N VAL A 142 -16.41 -48.55 16.45
CA VAL A 142 -16.68 -47.22 17.02
C VAL A 142 -17.97 -47.20 17.86
N GLU A 143 -18.99 -47.96 17.48
CA GLU A 143 -20.24 -48.10 18.27
C GLU A 143 -19.98 -48.77 19.63
N ILE A 144 -18.96 -49.64 19.73
CA ILE A 144 -18.54 -50.29 20.98
C ILE A 144 -17.69 -49.36 21.87
N LEU A 145 -17.05 -48.32 21.30
CA LEU A 145 -16.24 -47.32 22.02
C LEU A 145 -17.03 -46.08 22.49
N MET A 146 -18.31 -45.97 22.10
CA MET A 146 -19.20 -44.89 22.53
C MET A 146 -19.45 -44.78 24.05
N PRO A 147 -19.51 -45.84 24.88
CA PRO A 147 -19.78 -45.69 26.31
C PRO A 147 -18.59 -45.10 27.09
N GLU A 148 -17.37 -45.10 26.55
CA GLU A 148 -16.18 -44.54 27.23
C GLU A 148 -16.07 -43.01 27.05
N HIS A 149 -16.61 -42.48 25.94
CA HIS A 149 -16.60 -41.03 25.66
C HIS A 149 -17.71 -40.25 26.37
N GLU A 150 -18.83 -40.89 26.75
CA GLU A 150 -19.86 -40.24 27.59
C GLU A 150 -19.37 -39.99 29.01
N GLU A 151 -18.55 -40.89 29.58
CA GLU A 151 -18.01 -40.73 30.94
C GLU A 151 -16.98 -39.59 31.01
N LEU A 152 -16.18 -39.38 29.95
CA LEU A 152 -15.26 -38.25 29.85
C LEU A 152 -15.99 -36.90 29.68
N LEU A 153 -17.09 -36.86 28.94
CA LEU A 153 -17.90 -35.65 28.82
C LEU A 153 -18.59 -35.31 30.14
N ASN A 154 -19.13 -36.29 30.85
CA ASN A 154 -19.77 -36.07 32.14
C ASN A 154 -18.77 -35.60 33.21
N ARG A 155 -17.53 -36.13 33.18
CA ARG A 155 -16.46 -35.70 34.10
C ARG A 155 -15.95 -34.28 33.80
N MET A 156 -15.96 -33.84 32.54
CA MET A 156 -15.63 -32.45 32.18
C MET A 156 -16.75 -31.46 32.54
N VAL A 157 -18.02 -31.85 32.47
CA VAL A 157 -19.15 -31.00 32.89
C VAL A 157 -19.15 -30.79 34.41
N VAL A 158 -18.92 -31.84 35.21
CA VAL A 158 -18.88 -31.73 36.68
C VAL A 158 -17.72 -30.86 37.17
N ASN A 159 -16.57 -30.86 36.48
CA ASN A 159 -15.44 -30.01 36.88
C ASN A 159 -15.66 -28.52 36.56
N ASN A 160 -16.47 -28.18 35.54
CA ASN A 160 -16.75 -26.78 35.19
C ASN A 160 -17.78 -26.11 36.12
N GLU A 161 -18.66 -26.87 36.78
CA GLU A 161 -19.63 -26.29 37.73
C GLU A 161 -19.00 -25.95 39.08
N VAL A 162 -17.93 -26.65 39.50
CA VAL A 162 -17.23 -26.35 40.76
C VAL A 162 -16.36 -25.09 40.65
N GLU A 163 -15.81 -24.79 39.47
CA GLU A 163 -14.93 -23.63 39.26
C GLU A 163 -15.69 -22.28 39.19
N MET A 164 -17.00 -22.28 38.90
CA MET A 164 -17.80 -21.06 38.88
C MET A 164 -18.27 -20.57 40.27
N ASP A 165 -18.35 -21.45 41.26
CA ASP A 165 -18.76 -21.07 42.62
C ASP A 165 -17.59 -20.54 43.46
N GLU A 166 -16.34 -20.96 43.19
CA GLU A 166 -15.15 -20.46 43.90
C GLU A 166 -14.72 -19.07 43.40
N PHE A 167 -14.98 -18.73 42.14
CA PHE A 167 -14.63 -17.42 41.56
C PHE A 167 -15.58 -16.28 41.98
N MET A 168 -16.77 -16.59 42.49
CA MET A 168 -17.76 -15.58 42.91
C MET A 168 -17.58 -15.12 44.36
N ILE A 169 -16.68 -15.73 45.13
CA ILE A 169 -16.39 -15.32 46.52
C ILE A 169 -15.23 -14.30 46.59
N GLU A 170 -14.26 -14.33 45.66
CA GLU A 170 -13.07 -13.46 45.72
C GLU A 170 -13.26 -12.02 45.19
N VAL A 171 -14.34 -11.72 44.46
CA VAL A 171 -14.49 -10.40 43.80
C VAL A 171 -15.03 -9.31 44.74
N ASN A 172 -15.53 -9.65 45.93
CA ASN A 172 -16.26 -8.69 46.78
C ASN A 172 -15.39 -7.90 47.79
N ASP A 173 -14.11 -8.22 47.94
CA ASP A 173 -13.24 -7.60 48.97
C ASP A 173 -12.31 -6.48 48.45
N SER A 174 -12.32 -6.15 47.15
CA SER A 174 -11.33 -5.22 46.57
C SER A 174 -11.82 -3.77 46.38
N CYS A 175 -13.07 -3.45 46.71
CA CYS A 175 -13.68 -2.15 46.38
C CYS A 175 -13.95 -1.23 47.59
N MET A 176 -13.05 -1.18 48.58
CA MET A 176 -13.11 -0.17 49.65
C MET A 176 -11.73 0.23 50.17
N SER A 177 -10.94 1.03 49.42
CA SER A 177 -9.96 1.94 50.05
C SER A 177 -9.33 2.91 49.04
N GLY A 178 -9.24 4.20 49.41
CA GLY A 178 -8.14 5.06 48.94
C GLY A 178 -8.50 6.35 48.18
N SER A 179 -9.23 7.27 48.81
CA SER A 179 -9.14 8.71 48.51
C SER A 179 -7.88 9.31 49.14
N GLY A 180 -7.13 10.15 48.40
CA GLY A 180 -6.05 11.00 48.91
C GLY A 180 -5.21 11.59 47.76
N ALA A 181 -5.52 12.81 47.30
CA ALA A 181 -4.86 14.08 47.67
C ALA A 181 -3.66 14.45 46.76
N LEU A 182 -3.86 15.49 45.94
CA LEU A 182 -2.81 16.24 45.21
C LEU A 182 -2.45 17.50 46.01
N PRO A 183 -1.16 17.88 46.16
CA PRO A 183 -0.80 19.18 46.69
C PRO A 183 -0.63 20.21 45.57
N ILE A 184 -1.08 21.43 45.86
CA ILE A 184 -0.91 22.65 45.07
C ILE A 184 0.45 23.26 45.45
N GLU A 185 1.30 23.48 44.46
CA GLU A 185 2.58 24.18 44.60
C GLU A 185 2.35 25.69 44.37
N LYS A 186 2.73 26.50 45.37
CA LYS A 186 2.96 27.94 45.26
C LYS A 186 4.44 28.18 45.52
N ASP A 187 5.14 28.77 44.58
CA ASP A 187 5.70 30.14 44.69
C ASP A 187 6.29 30.58 43.33
#